data_AF-A0A520XVC0-F1
#
_entry.id   AF-A0A520XVC0-F1
#
_cell.length_a   1.000
_cell.length_b   1.000
_cell.length_c   1.000
_cell.angle_alpha   90.00
_cell.angle_beta   90.00
_cell.angle_gamma   90.00
#
_symmetry.space_group_name_H-M   'P 1'
#
loop_
_entity.id
_entity.type
_entity.pdbx_description
1 polymer ?
#
loop_
_entity_poly.entity_id
_entity_poly.type
_entity_poly.pdbx_seq_one_letter_code
_entity_poly.pdbx_strand_id
1 'polypeptide(L)'
;MLKTLRFPSVRRSVTRVGSVAAAVVLLTGCPSGDEPADETTRDSKIYVATISELADQFQIIDPIPDREPVLYVESFDADGVPLQVQVDVVAEFLDVYDVRFVDEREEALDDEFVRLPVRRGGVLVGLSPIVEGTNPTLRVELYADLRDVRAYQYTVAELDDGQWGVVGAPEPVAPQGFVTE
;
A
#
# COMPACT_ATOMS: atom_id res chain seq x y z
N MET A 1 39.69 53.64 -20.23
CA MET A 1 38.52 54.53 -20.32
C MET A 1 37.64 54.29 -19.09
N LEU A 2 37.56 55.28 -18.20
CA LEU A 2 36.73 55.32 -17.00
C LEU A 2 35.25 55.54 -17.35
N LYS A 3 34.33 54.89 -16.62
CA LYS A 3 33.30 55.63 -15.85
C LYS A 3 32.56 54.74 -14.85
N THR A 4 33.00 54.87 -13.60
CA THR A 4 32.22 54.64 -12.39
C THR A 4 31.06 55.64 -12.33
N LEU A 5 29.84 55.20 -11.99
CA LEU A 5 28.83 56.08 -11.40
C LEU A 5 28.14 55.38 -10.24
N ARG A 6 28.31 55.96 -9.06
CA ARG A 6 27.61 55.66 -7.81
C ARG A 6 26.47 56.68 -7.60
N PHE A 7 25.53 56.26 -6.74
CA PHE A 7 24.60 57.04 -5.89
C PHE A 7 23.35 57.63 -6.57
N PRO A 8 22.23 57.90 -5.85
CA PRO A 8 22.07 57.92 -4.38
C PRO A 8 20.85 57.15 -3.81
N SER A 9 20.94 56.86 -2.52
CA SER A 9 19.83 56.56 -1.62
C SER A 9 18.96 57.79 -1.34
N VAL A 10 17.63 57.68 -1.46
CA VAL A 10 16.68 58.63 -0.85
C VAL A 10 15.63 57.85 -0.06
N ARG A 11 15.67 58.03 1.26
CA ARG A 11 14.60 57.66 2.20
C ARG A 11 13.43 58.62 2.05
N ARG A 12 12.19 58.13 2.03
CA ARG A 12 11.02 58.85 2.57
C ARG A 12 10.08 57.86 3.25
N SER A 13 9.97 58.03 4.56
CA SER A 13 8.99 57.44 5.45
C SER A 13 7.61 58.07 5.22
N VAL A 14 6.53 57.29 5.20
CA VAL A 14 5.22 57.73 5.70
C VAL A 14 4.52 56.58 6.42
N THR A 15 4.36 56.77 7.72
CA THR A 15 3.56 56.02 8.67
C THR A 15 2.07 56.33 8.49
N ARG A 16 1.18 55.32 8.56
CA ARG A 16 -0.02 55.26 9.45
C ARG A 16 -0.91 54.07 9.05
N VAL A 17 -1.07 53.11 9.98
CA VAL A 17 -2.28 52.86 10.81
C VAL A 17 -3.37 52.10 10.05
N GLY A 18 -3.64 50.86 10.49
CA GLY A 18 -4.78 50.09 10.01
C GLY A 18 -4.89 48.70 10.63
N SER A 19 -5.43 48.64 11.85
CA SER A 19 -6.27 47.58 12.41
C SER A 19 -5.73 46.15 12.60
N VAL A 20 -5.60 45.78 13.88
CA VAL A 20 -5.69 44.42 14.40
C VAL A 20 -7.07 43.86 14.08
N ALA A 21 -7.12 42.69 13.43
CA ALA A 21 -8.24 41.75 13.53
C ALA A 21 -7.64 40.36 13.75
N ALA A 22 -7.55 39.98 15.01
CA ALA A 22 -7.31 38.60 15.41
C ALA A 22 -8.58 37.80 15.06
N ALA A 23 -8.56 37.10 13.93
CA ALA A 23 -9.54 36.08 13.62
C ALA A 23 -9.14 34.81 14.35
N VAL A 24 -9.69 34.62 15.56
CA VAL A 24 -9.77 33.31 16.19
C VAL A 24 -10.79 32.51 15.39
N VAL A 25 -10.30 31.76 14.40
CA VAL A 25 -11.10 30.70 13.78
C VAL A 25 -11.10 29.54 14.77
N LEU A 26 -12.18 29.47 15.55
CA LEU A 26 -12.60 28.22 16.18
C LEU A 26 -12.85 27.24 15.04
N LEU A 27 -11.84 26.44 14.70
CA LEU A 27 -12.08 25.20 13.97
C LEU A 27 -12.87 24.32 14.92
N THR A 28 -14.19 24.39 14.74
CA THR A 28 -15.13 23.34 15.11
C THR A 28 -14.49 22.01 14.76
N GLY A 29 -14.09 21.25 15.77
CA GLY A 29 -13.79 19.85 15.60
C GLY A 29 -15.02 19.21 14.99
N CYS A 30 -14.95 18.90 13.69
CA CYS A 30 -15.73 17.78 13.20
C CYS A 30 -15.31 16.60 14.09
N PRO A 31 -16.25 15.85 14.69
CA PRO A 31 -15.93 14.51 15.13
C PRO A 31 -15.53 13.76 13.86
N SER A 32 -14.24 13.73 13.59
CA SER A 32 -13.63 12.74 12.72
C SER A 32 -14.19 11.41 13.21
N GLY A 33 -14.85 10.66 12.32
CA GLY A 33 -15.31 9.33 12.67
C GLY A 33 -14.16 8.59 13.33
N ASP A 34 -14.38 8.17 14.57
CA ASP A 34 -13.57 7.18 15.27
C ASP A 34 -13.66 5.87 14.46
N GLU A 35 -12.94 5.79 13.35
CA GLU A 35 -12.36 4.50 12.96
C GLU A 35 -11.32 4.22 14.05
N PRO A 36 -11.47 3.13 14.83
CA PRO A 36 -10.58 2.86 15.93
C PRO A 36 -9.19 2.63 15.34
N ALA A 37 -8.27 3.55 15.61
CA ALA A 37 -6.88 3.48 15.13
C ALA A 37 -6.21 2.11 15.40
N ASP A 38 -6.74 1.35 16.36
CA ASP A 38 -6.33 0.00 16.72
C ASP A 38 -6.64 -1.04 15.62
N GLU A 39 -7.81 -0.96 14.96
CA GLU A 39 -8.22 -1.91 13.91
C GLU A 39 -7.41 -1.72 12.63
N THR A 40 -7.25 -0.48 12.17
CA THR A 40 -6.43 -0.17 10.99
C THR A 40 -4.97 -0.60 11.20
N THR A 41 -4.42 -0.38 12.40
CA THR A 41 -3.06 -0.81 12.76
C THR A 41 -2.95 -2.33 12.83
N ARG A 42 -3.98 -3.01 13.33
CA ARG A 42 -4.03 -4.48 13.36
C ARG A 42 -4.06 -5.04 11.94
N ASP A 43 -4.91 -4.50 11.08
CA ASP A 43 -5.13 -5.01 9.74
C ASP A 43 -3.91 -4.84 8.84
N SER A 44 -3.22 -3.70 8.93
CA SER A 44 -1.95 -3.50 8.20
C SER A 44 -0.90 -4.53 8.61
N LYS A 45 -0.74 -4.78 9.91
CA LYS A 45 0.19 -5.80 10.43
C LYS A 45 -0.16 -7.21 9.95
N ILE A 46 -1.44 -7.56 9.89
CA ILE A 46 -1.90 -8.86 9.38
C ILE A 46 -1.56 -9.01 7.90
N TYR A 47 -1.84 -8.00 7.07
CA TYR A 47 -1.50 -8.05 5.65
C TYR A 47 0.02 -8.09 5.44
N VAL A 48 0.80 -7.33 6.19
CA VAL A 48 2.27 -7.36 6.14
C VAL A 48 2.81 -8.74 6.47
N ALA A 49 2.34 -9.36 7.56
CA ALA A 49 2.73 -10.71 7.94
C ALA A 49 2.40 -11.74 6.83
N THR A 50 1.22 -11.60 6.24
CA THR A 50 0.73 -12.50 5.20
C THR A 50 1.52 -12.35 3.89
N ILE A 51 1.75 -11.12 3.45
CA ILE A 51 2.53 -10.83 2.23
C ILE A 51 4.00 -11.25 2.40
N SER A 52 4.57 -11.03 3.60
CA SER A 52 5.93 -11.45 3.90
C SER A 52 6.11 -12.96 3.80
N GLU A 53 5.17 -13.75 4.34
CA GLU A 53 5.19 -15.21 4.21
C GLU A 53 4.98 -15.66 2.75
N LEU A 54 4.09 -14.95 2.02
CA LEU A 54 3.84 -15.24 0.61
C LEU A 54 5.07 -14.99 -0.27
N ALA A 55 5.89 -13.99 0.07
CA ALA A 55 7.10 -13.63 -0.67
C ALA A 55 8.04 -14.82 -0.90
N ASP A 56 8.13 -15.73 0.07
CA ASP A 56 8.93 -16.95 -0.02
C ASP A 56 8.34 -18.00 -0.99
N GLN A 57 7.08 -17.85 -1.38
CA GLN A 57 6.35 -18.79 -2.22
C GLN A 57 6.44 -18.49 -3.72
N PHE A 58 6.93 -17.32 -4.14
CA PHE A 58 6.99 -16.96 -5.55
C PHE A 58 8.37 -16.55 -6.04
N GLN A 59 8.56 -16.73 -7.35
CA GLN A 59 9.74 -16.27 -8.06
C GLN A 59 9.30 -15.26 -9.10
N ILE A 60 9.99 -14.12 -9.13
CA ILE A 60 9.83 -13.15 -10.20
C ILE A 60 10.51 -13.71 -11.43
N ILE A 61 9.72 -13.96 -12.48
CA ILE A 61 10.15 -14.70 -13.68
C ILE A 61 11.10 -13.85 -14.54
N ASP A 62 10.95 -12.53 -14.54
CA ASP A 62 11.78 -11.61 -15.32
C ASP A 62 12.09 -10.33 -14.52
N PRO A 63 13.04 -10.39 -13.57
CA PRO A 63 13.39 -9.25 -12.75
C PRO A 63 14.05 -8.16 -13.62
N ILE A 64 13.54 -6.94 -13.53
CA ILE A 64 14.14 -5.79 -14.20
C ILE A 64 15.41 -5.39 -13.42
N PRO A 65 16.60 -5.36 -14.06
CA PRO A 65 17.83 -4.97 -13.38
C PRO A 65 17.72 -3.57 -12.73
N ASP A 66 18.33 -3.43 -11.55
CA ASP A 66 18.38 -2.19 -10.78
C ASP A 66 16.99 -1.62 -10.41
N ARG A 67 15.97 -2.49 -10.28
CA ARG A 67 14.63 -2.14 -9.80
C ARG A 67 14.10 -3.18 -8.84
N GLU A 68 13.35 -2.71 -7.85
CA GLU A 68 12.59 -3.57 -6.95
C GLU A 68 11.48 -4.28 -7.75
N PRO A 69 11.20 -5.56 -7.44
CA PRO A 69 10.07 -6.25 -8.05
C PRO A 69 8.75 -5.58 -7.69
N VAL A 70 7.82 -5.54 -8.65
CA VAL A 70 6.51 -4.93 -8.44
C VAL A 70 5.53 -5.97 -7.91
N LEU A 71 4.90 -5.66 -6.78
CA LEU A 71 3.84 -6.48 -6.19
C LEU A 71 2.51 -5.74 -6.34
N TYR A 72 1.68 -6.18 -7.28
CA TYR A 72 0.32 -5.68 -7.42
C TYR A 72 -0.58 -6.40 -6.42
N VAL A 73 -1.42 -5.64 -5.71
CA VAL A 73 -2.31 -6.16 -4.67
C VAL A 73 -3.73 -5.74 -5.00
N GLU A 74 -4.62 -6.70 -5.19
CA GLU A 74 -6.06 -6.48 -5.28
C GLU A 74 -6.76 -7.00 -4.03
N SER A 75 -7.87 -6.36 -3.66
CA SER A 75 -8.79 -6.88 -2.65
C SER A 75 -9.86 -7.73 -3.30
N PHE A 76 -10.19 -8.87 -2.69
CA PHE A 76 -11.42 -9.60 -3.00
C PHE A 76 -12.64 -9.05 -2.26
N ASP A 77 -12.44 -8.06 -1.41
CA ASP A 77 -13.53 -7.29 -0.81
C ASP A 77 -13.99 -6.18 -1.75
N ALA A 78 -15.30 -6.00 -1.86
CA ALA A 78 -15.90 -5.01 -2.75
C ALA A 78 -15.58 -3.56 -2.32
N ASP A 79 -15.37 -3.34 -1.02
CA ASP A 79 -15.02 -2.04 -0.45
C ASP A 79 -13.51 -1.76 -0.52
N GLY A 80 -12.70 -2.73 -0.98
CA GLY A 80 -11.25 -2.60 -1.10
C GLY A 80 -10.52 -2.66 0.26
N VAL A 81 -9.21 -2.41 0.22
CA VAL A 81 -8.42 -2.24 1.45
C VAL A 81 -8.44 -0.75 1.82
N PRO A 82 -8.74 -0.36 3.08
CA PRO A 82 -8.75 1.05 3.48
C PRO A 82 -7.42 1.76 3.19
N LEU A 83 -7.47 3.02 2.73
CA LEU A 83 -6.29 3.77 2.28
C LEU A 83 -5.16 3.81 3.33
N GLN A 84 -5.49 3.99 4.60
CA GLN A 84 -4.46 4.01 5.65
C GLN A 84 -3.76 2.66 5.79
N VAL A 85 -4.50 1.54 5.69
CA VAL A 85 -3.93 0.19 5.68
C VAL A 85 -3.00 0.01 4.48
N GLN A 86 -3.40 0.48 3.29
CA GLN A 86 -2.56 0.41 2.09
C GLN A 86 -1.23 1.15 2.28
N VAL A 87 -1.28 2.37 2.83
CA VAL A 87 -0.08 3.19 3.09
C VAL A 87 0.86 2.48 4.05
N ASP A 88 0.32 1.92 5.14
CA ASP A 88 1.11 1.22 6.14
C ASP A 88 1.76 -0.04 5.56
N VAL A 89 1.02 -0.82 4.76
CA VAL A 89 1.56 -2.01 4.07
C VAL A 89 2.67 -1.61 3.09
N VAL A 90 2.45 -0.58 2.26
CA VAL A 90 3.47 -0.09 1.31
C VAL A 90 4.74 0.34 2.04
N ALA A 91 4.60 1.05 3.17
CA ALA A 91 5.73 1.55 3.95
C ALA A 91 6.66 0.44 4.45
N GLU A 92 6.11 -0.72 4.83
CA GLU A 92 6.89 -1.87 5.31
C GLU A 92 7.72 -2.56 4.21
N PHE A 93 7.32 -2.42 2.94
CA PHE A 93 7.97 -3.13 1.82
C PHE A 93 8.85 -2.24 0.92
N LEU A 94 8.96 -0.94 1.18
CA LEU A 94 9.65 0.02 0.29
C LEU A 94 11.07 -0.37 -0.13
N ASP A 95 11.79 -1.10 0.72
CA ASP A 95 13.17 -1.52 0.46
C ASP A 95 13.30 -2.88 -0.27
N VAL A 96 12.17 -3.57 -0.49
CA VAL A 96 12.14 -4.96 -0.99
C VAL A 96 11.24 -5.13 -2.21
N TYR A 97 10.09 -4.44 -2.25
CA TYR A 97 9.10 -4.50 -3.32
C TYR A 97 8.48 -3.11 -3.61
N ASP A 98 8.19 -2.84 -4.88
CA ASP A 98 7.30 -1.74 -5.28
C ASP A 98 5.85 -2.24 -5.17
N VAL A 99 5.27 -2.11 -3.97
CA VAL A 99 3.90 -2.56 -3.67
C VAL A 99 2.88 -1.57 -4.23
N ARG A 100 1.88 -2.07 -4.96
CA ARG A 100 0.84 -1.27 -5.62
C ARG A 100 -0.52 -1.88 -5.41
N PHE A 101 -1.38 -1.19 -4.66
CA PHE A 101 -2.79 -1.54 -4.61
C PHE A 101 -3.47 -1.14 -5.92
N VAL A 102 -4.30 -2.03 -6.46
CA VAL A 102 -5.09 -1.80 -7.66
C VAL A 102 -6.56 -2.03 -7.35
N ASP A 103 -7.41 -1.18 -7.92
CA ASP A 103 -8.86 -1.32 -7.80
C ASP A 103 -9.39 -2.29 -8.86
N GLU A 104 -8.82 -2.22 -10.07
CA GLU A 104 -9.16 -3.10 -11.20
C GLU A 104 -7.98 -3.99 -11.58
N ARG A 105 -8.26 -5.28 -11.79
CA ARG A 105 -7.25 -6.29 -12.12
C ARG A 105 -6.46 -5.91 -13.39
N GLU A 106 -7.13 -5.32 -14.36
CA GLU A 106 -6.59 -4.87 -15.65
C GLU A 106 -5.46 -3.85 -15.50
N GLU A 107 -5.38 -3.14 -14.38
CA GLU A 107 -4.27 -2.23 -14.07
C GLU A 107 -2.96 -2.98 -13.81
N ALA A 108 -3.05 -4.19 -13.28
CA ALA A 108 -1.90 -5.06 -13.01
C ALA A 108 -1.54 -5.93 -14.22
N LEU A 109 -2.47 -6.18 -15.14
CA LEU A 109 -2.25 -7.10 -16.26
C LEU A 109 -1.66 -6.43 -17.51
N ASP A 110 -0.80 -7.16 -18.22
CA ASP A 110 -0.26 -6.77 -19.52
C ASP A 110 -0.97 -7.56 -20.63
N ASP A 111 -1.81 -6.86 -21.39
CA ASP A 111 -2.58 -7.41 -22.50
C ASP A 111 -1.79 -7.47 -23.82
N GLU A 112 -0.62 -6.83 -23.86
CA GLU A 112 0.26 -6.80 -25.04
C GLU A 112 1.24 -7.99 -25.06
N PHE A 113 1.61 -8.51 -23.88
CA PHE A 113 2.61 -9.59 -23.74
C PHE A 113 2.02 -10.89 -23.21
N VAL A 114 1.71 -11.81 -24.13
CA VAL A 114 1.21 -13.19 -23.84
C VAL A 114 2.12 -14.01 -22.90
N ARG A 115 3.36 -13.59 -22.64
CA ARG A 115 4.32 -14.31 -21.77
C ARG A 115 4.56 -13.65 -20.40
N LEU A 116 4.12 -12.42 -20.21
CA LEU A 116 4.25 -11.68 -18.95
C LEU A 116 2.85 -11.19 -18.60
N PRO A 117 2.01 -12.01 -17.95
CA PRO A 117 0.63 -11.62 -17.73
C PRO A 117 0.49 -10.43 -16.79
N VAL A 118 1.49 -10.18 -15.95
CA VAL A 118 1.53 -9.05 -15.01
C VAL A 118 2.52 -8.01 -15.50
N ARG A 119 2.11 -6.74 -15.50
CA ARG A 119 2.91 -5.60 -15.96
C ARG A 119 4.25 -5.57 -15.24
N ARG A 120 5.29 -5.13 -15.98
CA ARG A 120 6.65 -4.95 -15.47
C ARG A 120 7.26 -6.24 -14.87
N GLY A 121 6.80 -7.40 -15.32
CA GLY A 121 7.26 -8.69 -14.79
C GLY A 121 6.90 -8.90 -13.32
N GLY A 122 5.88 -8.20 -12.82
CA GLY A 122 5.46 -8.26 -11.43
C GLY A 122 4.69 -9.52 -11.06
N VAL A 123 4.14 -9.50 -9.86
CA VAL A 123 3.21 -10.54 -9.36
C VAL A 123 1.92 -9.86 -8.93
N LEU A 124 0.79 -10.46 -9.27
CA LEU A 124 -0.52 -10.03 -8.78
C LEU A 124 -0.93 -10.92 -7.61
N VAL A 125 -1.28 -10.28 -6.50
CA VAL A 125 -1.73 -10.90 -5.26
C VAL A 125 -3.15 -10.45 -4.97
N GLY A 126 -4.02 -11.42 -4.72
CA GLY A 126 -5.40 -11.17 -4.31
C GLY A 126 -5.56 -11.50 -2.84
N LEU A 127 -6.14 -10.59 -2.06
CA LEU A 127 -6.30 -10.73 -0.61
C LEU A 127 -7.77 -10.78 -0.24
N SER A 128 -8.18 -11.76 0.58
CA SER A 128 -9.49 -11.72 1.22
C SER A 128 -9.55 -10.63 2.30
N PRO A 129 -10.74 -10.07 2.59
CA PRO A 129 -10.91 -9.19 3.74
C PRO A 129 -10.51 -9.89 5.05
N ILE A 130 -10.00 -9.10 5.99
CA ILE A 130 -9.68 -9.59 7.33
C ILE A 130 -10.99 -9.74 8.10
N VAL A 131 -11.22 -10.95 8.60
CA VAL A 131 -12.32 -11.22 9.53
C VAL A 131 -11.90 -10.87 10.96
N GLU A 132 -12.84 -10.38 11.76
CA GLU A 132 -12.60 -10.16 13.19
C GLU A 132 -12.26 -11.47 13.93
N GLY A 133 -11.44 -11.36 14.98
CA GLY A 133 -11.08 -12.50 15.83
C GLY A 133 -9.61 -12.48 16.25
N THR A 134 -9.24 -13.40 17.15
CA THR A 134 -7.86 -13.50 17.67
C THR A 134 -6.89 -14.05 16.63
N ASN A 135 -7.34 -15.05 15.85
CA ASN A 135 -6.53 -15.72 14.85
C ASN A 135 -7.24 -15.67 13.48
N PRO A 136 -7.30 -14.49 12.84
CA PRO A 136 -7.95 -14.35 11.55
C PRO A 136 -7.34 -15.29 10.51
N THR A 137 -8.20 -15.77 9.62
CA THR A 137 -7.79 -16.59 8.50
C THR A 137 -7.95 -15.79 7.22
N LEU A 138 -6.87 -15.69 6.45
CA LEU A 138 -6.81 -14.93 5.20
C LEU A 138 -6.59 -15.89 4.05
N ARG A 139 -7.42 -15.77 3.02
CA ARG A 139 -7.11 -16.34 1.72
C ARG A 139 -6.23 -15.37 0.95
N VAL A 140 -5.23 -15.93 0.33
CA VAL A 140 -4.34 -15.23 -0.59
C VAL A 140 -4.28 -16.01 -1.88
N GLU A 141 -4.43 -15.32 -2.99
CA GLU A 141 -4.17 -15.90 -4.29
C GLU A 141 -3.00 -15.18 -4.95
N LEU A 142 -2.26 -15.93 -5.75
CA LEU A 142 -1.07 -15.47 -6.43
C LEU A 142 -1.19 -15.80 -7.90
N TYR A 143 -1.01 -14.78 -8.71
CA TYR A 143 -1.03 -14.86 -10.15
C TYR A 143 0.26 -14.23 -10.72
N ALA A 144 1.14 -15.08 -11.22
CA ALA A 144 2.41 -14.69 -11.85
C ALA A 144 2.54 -15.20 -13.30
N ASP A 145 1.82 -16.28 -13.64
CA ASP A 145 1.79 -16.88 -14.98
C ASP A 145 0.34 -17.23 -15.35
N LEU A 146 0.00 -17.16 -16.64
CA LEU A 146 -1.31 -17.49 -17.22
C LEU A 146 -1.78 -18.91 -16.88
N ARG A 147 -0.86 -19.79 -16.49
CA ARG A 147 -1.10 -21.22 -16.26
C ARG A 147 -1.01 -21.63 -14.80
N ASP A 148 -0.59 -20.72 -13.92
CA ASP A 148 -0.32 -21.03 -12.52
C ASP A 148 -0.91 -19.95 -11.61
N VAL A 149 -2.18 -20.17 -11.26
CA VAL A 149 -2.83 -19.49 -10.15
C VAL A 149 -2.68 -20.38 -8.93
N ARG A 150 -2.01 -19.87 -7.89
CA ARG A 150 -1.84 -20.57 -6.62
C ARG A 150 -2.65 -19.86 -5.55
N ALA A 151 -3.31 -20.63 -4.69
CA ALA A 151 -4.10 -20.08 -3.61
C ALA A 151 -3.75 -20.76 -2.29
N TYR A 152 -3.64 -19.96 -1.24
CA TYR A 152 -3.30 -20.40 0.09
C TYR A 152 -4.29 -19.81 1.10
N GLN A 153 -4.48 -20.53 2.19
CA GLN A 153 -5.15 -20.05 3.37
C GLN A 153 -4.13 -19.95 4.50
N TYR A 154 -3.95 -18.74 5.02
CA TYR A 154 -3.06 -18.41 6.12
C TYR A 154 -3.87 -18.17 7.38
N THR A 155 -3.44 -18.74 8.50
CA THR A 155 -3.90 -18.30 9.83
C THR A 155 -2.85 -17.37 10.40
N VAL A 156 -3.26 -16.20 10.84
CA VAL A 156 -2.36 -15.17 11.38
C VAL A 156 -2.71 -14.95 12.84
N ALA A 157 -1.72 -14.72 13.69
CA ALA A 157 -1.92 -14.41 15.10
C ALA A 157 -0.89 -13.38 15.59
N GLU A 158 -1.23 -12.68 16.68
CA GLU A 158 -0.24 -11.94 17.45
C GLU A 158 0.66 -12.94 18.20
N LEU A 159 1.96 -12.77 18.05
CA LEU A 159 3.01 -13.58 18.65
C LEU A 159 3.39 -13.03 20.04
N ASP A 160 4.17 -13.80 20.80
CA ASP A 160 4.56 -13.46 22.18
C ASP A 160 5.36 -12.14 22.31
N ASP A 161 5.94 -11.65 21.22
CA ASP A 161 6.67 -10.38 21.14
C ASP A 161 5.81 -9.19 20.69
N GLY A 162 4.51 -9.39 20.49
CA GLY A 162 3.56 -8.38 20.03
C GLY A 162 3.61 -8.11 18.51
N GLN A 163 4.37 -8.91 17.75
CA GLN A 163 4.33 -8.88 16.29
C GLN A 163 3.21 -9.78 15.76
N TRP A 164 2.71 -9.50 14.55
CA TRP A 164 1.79 -10.40 13.87
C TRP A 164 2.58 -11.33 12.96
N GLY A 165 2.18 -12.60 12.91
CA GLY A 165 2.84 -13.62 12.11
C GLY A 165 1.89 -14.71 11.66
N VAL A 166 2.25 -15.39 10.58
CA VAL A 166 1.56 -16.61 10.15
C VAL A 166 1.87 -17.72 11.15
N VAL A 167 0.83 -18.44 11.57
CA VAL A 167 0.93 -19.57 12.49
C VAL A 167 0.57 -20.87 11.78
N GLY A 168 1.44 -21.87 11.92
CA GLY A 168 1.31 -23.13 11.19
C GLY A 168 1.80 -23.02 9.75
N ALA A 169 1.60 -24.09 8.98
CA ALA A 169 1.93 -24.10 7.56
C ALA A 169 0.74 -23.55 6.74
N PRO A 170 0.98 -22.79 5.67
CA PRO A 170 -0.09 -22.37 4.76
C PRO A 170 -0.79 -23.59 4.17
N GLU A 171 -2.12 -23.55 4.15
CA GLU A 171 -2.94 -24.60 3.55
C GLU A 171 -3.20 -24.27 2.07
N PRO A 172 -2.75 -25.10 1.11
CA PRO A 172 -3.11 -24.90 -0.30
C PRO A 172 -4.61 -25.08 -0.49
N VAL A 173 -5.26 -24.13 -1.15
CA VAL A 173 -6.69 -24.16 -1.46
C VAL A 173 -6.93 -23.98 -2.95
N ALA A 174 -8.15 -24.23 -3.41
CA ALA A 174 -8.52 -23.94 -4.79
C ALA A 174 -8.66 -22.41 -4.99
N PRO A 175 -8.15 -21.86 -6.11
CA PRO A 175 -8.39 -20.47 -6.47
C PRO A 175 -9.89 -20.17 -6.65
N GLN A 176 -10.31 -18.97 -6.25
CA GLN A 176 -11.68 -18.48 -6.35
C GLN A 176 -11.76 -17.05 -6.89
N GLY A 177 -10.74 -16.22 -6.69
CA GLY A 177 -10.67 -14.86 -7.20
C GLY A 177 -10.07 -14.76 -8.60
N PHE A 178 -8.92 -15.40 -8.83
CA PHE A 178 -8.19 -15.39 -10.11
C PHE A 178 -8.61 -16.52 -11.06
N VAL A 179 -9.90 -16.88 -11.08
CA VAL A 179 -10.39 -17.92 -11.99
C VAL A 179 -10.27 -17.41 -13.44
N THR A 180 -9.46 -18.11 -14.24
CA THR A 180 -9.36 -17.88 -15.68
C THR A 180 -10.49 -18.67 -16.36
N GLU A 181 -11.38 -17.97 -17.08
CA GLU A 181 -12.45 -18.57 -17.88
C GLU A 181 -11.93 -19.28 -19.14
#